data_AF-A0A132PMG9-F1
#
_entry.id   AF-A0A132PMG9-F1
#
_cell.length_a   1.000
_cell.length_b   1.000
_cell.length_c   1.000
_cell.angle_alpha   90.00
_cell.angle_beta   90.00
_cell.angle_gamma   90.00
#
_symmetry.space_group_name_H-M   'P 1'
#
loop_
_entity.id
_entity.type
_entity.pdbx_description
1 polymer ?
#
loop_
_entity_poly.entity_id
_entity_poly.type
_entity_poly.pdbx_seq_one_letter_code
_entity_poly.pdbx_strand_id
1 'polypeptide(L)'
;MSAMSRVLTAEDVRNAEFSKPPIGKRGYDKKSVDDFLQLVARRLDGLGHLSADDVRNIGFPKPPMFQRGYDEDEVDALLDAVVATLEL
;
A
#
# COMPACT_ATOMS: atom_id res chain seq x y z
N MET A 1 5.19 21.56 0.19
CA MET A 1 6.31 21.00 0.98
C MET A 1 6.88 19.86 0.15
N SER A 2 8.05 20.08 -0.44
CA SER A 2 8.73 19.13 -1.33
C SER A 2 9.43 18.08 -0.48
N ALA A 3 8.93 16.84 -0.47
CA ALA A 3 9.72 15.72 0.01
C ALA A 3 10.61 15.27 -1.15
N MET A 4 11.90 15.52 -1.01
CA MET A 4 12.93 14.91 -1.83
C MET A 4 12.79 13.39 -1.78
N SER A 5 13.07 12.76 -2.92
CA SER A 5 13.28 11.33 -3.17
C SER A 5 13.87 10.57 -1.96
N ARG A 6 13.03 10.15 -1.03
CA ARG A 6 13.43 9.26 0.06
C ARG A 6 13.05 7.85 -0.37
N VAL A 7 14.05 6.98 -0.46
CA VAL A 7 13.88 5.53 -0.56
C VAL A 7 12.93 5.12 0.57
N LEU A 8 11.80 4.51 0.23
CA LEU A 8 10.80 4.09 1.21
C LEU A 8 11.39 2.97 2.08
N THR A 9 11.30 3.07 3.40
CA THR A 9 11.79 2.02 4.31
C THR A 9 10.67 1.07 4.73
N ALA A 10 11.03 -0.11 5.25
CA ALA A 10 10.07 -1.04 5.82
C ALA A 10 9.28 -0.44 6.99
N GLU A 11 9.90 0.46 7.76
CA GLU A 11 9.25 1.16 8.86
C GLU A 11 8.22 2.18 8.36
N ASP A 12 8.53 2.92 7.29
CA ASP A 12 7.57 3.85 6.67
C ASP A 12 6.31 3.09 6.20
N VAL A 13 6.48 1.89 5.62
CA VAL A 13 5.35 1.03 5.20
C VAL A 13 4.53 0.50 6.37
N ARG A 14 5.19 0.08 7.46
CA ARG A 14 4.51 -0.45 8.66
C ARG A 14 3.69 0.62 9.39
N ASN A 15 4.16 1.86 9.34
CA ASN A 15 3.52 3.01 9.98
C ASN A 15 2.54 3.74 9.06
N ALA A 16 2.31 3.23 7.85
CA ALA A 16 1.35 3.83 6.93
C ALA A 16 -0.07 3.76 7.51
N GLU A 17 -0.72 4.92 7.61
CA GLU A 17 -2.10 5.05 8.05
C GLU A 17 -2.93 5.59 6.87
N PHE A 18 -4.09 4.99 6.64
CA PHE A 18 -5.01 5.40 5.57
C PHE A 18 -6.33 5.91 6.13
N SER A 19 -6.81 6.97 5.50
CA SER A 19 -8.12 7.54 5.74
C SER A 19 -9.25 6.58 5.31
N LYS A 20 -10.47 6.92 5.73
CA LYS A 20 -11.67 6.31 5.15
C LYS A 20 -11.87 6.88 3.74
N PRO A 21 -12.43 6.09 2.80
CA PRO A 21 -12.68 6.55 1.43
C PRO A 21 -13.64 7.76 1.39
N PRO A 22 -13.80 8.41 0.24
CA PRO A 22 -14.80 9.47 0.05
C PRO A 22 -16.23 8.94 0.27
N ILE A 23 -17.17 9.87 0.47
CA ILE A 23 -18.59 9.51 0.66
C ILE A 23 -19.11 8.74 -0.56
N GLY A 24 -19.84 7.65 -0.32
CA GLY A 24 -20.39 6.79 -1.37
C GLY A 24 -19.42 5.75 -1.95
N LYS A 25 -18.10 5.87 -1.67
CA LYS A 25 -17.12 4.82 -2.00
C LYS A 25 -16.94 3.84 -0.83
N ARG A 26 -16.62 2.59 -1.18
CA ARG A 26 -16.36 1.51 -0.21
C ARG A 26 -14.88 1.38 0.15
N GLY A 27 -13.98 1.74 -0.77
CA GLY A 27 -12.55 1.62 -0.54
C GLY A 27 -12.02 0.20 -0.74
N TYR A 28 -10.73 0.03 -0.49
CA TYR A 28 -10.08 -1.29 -0.45
C TYR A 28 -10.26 -1.97 0.90
N ASP A 29 -10.45 -3.30 0.89
CA ASP A 29 -10.52 -4.09 2.11
C ASP A 29 -9.26 -3.92 2.96
N LYS A 30 -9.44 -3.48 4.20
CA LYS A 30 -8.33 -3.12 5.10
C LYS A 30 -7.38 -4.27 5.34
N LYS A 31 -7.95 -5.45 5.63
CA LYS A 31 -7.17 -6.64 5.92
C LYS A 31 -6.29 -7.03 4.73
N SER A 32 -6.84 -6.99 3.53
CA SER A 32 -6.11 -7.31 2.30
C SER A 32 -4.96 -6.33 2.05
N VAL A 33 -5.18 -5.03 2.31
CA VAL A 33 -4.11 -4.01 2.23
C VAL A 33 -3.05 -4.25 3.31
N ASP A 34 -3.44 -4.40 4.57
CA ASP A 34 -2.52 -4.60 5.71
C ASP A 34 -1.65 -5.87 5.53
N ASP A 35 -2.25 -6.97 5.07
CA ASP A 35 -1.54 -8.22 4.79
C ASP A 35 -0.52 -8.03 3.67
N PHE A 36 -0.86 -7.28 2.63
CA PHE A 36 0.05 -6.99 1.52
C PHE A 36 1.19 -6.06 1.95
N LEU A 37 0.91 -5.03 2.73
CA LEU A 37 1.95 -4.12 3.25
C LEU A 37 2.96 -4.84 4.15
N GLN A 38 2.56 -5.91 4.85
CA GLN A 38 3.51 -6.76 5.55
C GLN A 38 4.48 -7.49 4.60
N LEU A 39 4.02 -7.92 3.42
CA LEU A 39 4.88 -8.53 2.41
C LEU A 39 5.85 -7.50 1.82
N VAL A 40 5.36 -6.29 1.55
CA VAL A 40 6.18 -5.15 1.10
C VAL A 40 7.25 -4.81 2.14
N ALA A 41 6.88 -4.65 3.41
CA ALA A 41 7.82 -4.33 4.47
C ALA A 41 8.91 -5.41 4.62
N ARG A 42 8.55 -6.70 4.51
CA ARG A 42 9.55 -7.78 4.47
C ARG A 42 10.50 -7.62 3.29
N ARG A 43 9.98 -7.32 2.10
CA ARG A 43 10.81 -7.12 0.89
C ARG A 43 11.80 -5.98 1.06
N LEU A 44 11.37 -4.86 1.65
CA LEU A 44 12.22 -3.70 1.91
C LEU A 44 13.28 -3.98 2.98
N ASP A 45 13.04 -4.90 3.91
CA ASP A 45 14.05 -5.45 4.84
C ASP A 45 15.01 -6.46 4.16
N GLY A 46 14.92 -6.63 2.84
CA GLY A 46 15.73 -7.59 2.08
C GLY A 46 15.24 -9.04 2.17
N LEU A 47 14.02 -9.26 2.69
CA LEU A 47 13.44 -10.59 2.89
C LEU A 47 12.29 -10.86 1.89
N GLY A 48 12.34 -11.99 1.20
CA GLY A 48 11.28 -12.38 0.25
C GLY A 48 11.53 -11.90 -1.18
N HIS A 49 10.57 -12.19 -2.07
CA HIS A 49 10.75 -12.13 -3.53
C HIS A 49 9.71 -11.24 -4.23
N LEU A 50 9.01 -10.39 -3.48
CA LEU A 50 8.04 -9.46 -4.07
C LEU A 50 8.76 -8.53 -5.05
N SER A 51 8.28 -8.48 -6.29
CA SER A 51 8.80 -7.64 -7.37
C SER A 51 7.96 -6.37 -7.55
N ALA A 52 8.51 -5.38 -8.25
CA ALA A 52 7.77 -4.18 -8.62
C ALA A 52 6.56 -4.48 -9.51
N ASP A 53 6.64 -5.53 -10.34
CA ASP A 53 5.52 -5.97 -11.19
C ASP A 53 4.37 -6.57 -10.37
N ASP A 54 4.69 -7.35 -9.32
CA ASP A 54 3.68 -7.87 -8.38
C ASP A 54 2.92 -6.74 -7.69
N VAL A 55 3.62 -5.67 -7.30
CA VAL A 55 3.01 -4.49 -6.66
C VAL A 55 2.12 -3.71 -7.61
N ARG A 56 2.47 -3.62 -8.90
CA ARG A 56 1.63 -2.94 -9.90
C ARG A 56 0.37 -3.72 -10.26
N ASN A 57 0.47 -5.05 -10.26
CA ASN A 57 -0.61 -5.94 -10.68
C ASN A 57 -1.53 -6.38 -9.54
N ILE A 58 -1.25 -5.97 -8.29
CA ILE A 58 -2.11 -6.31 -7.15
C ILE A 58 -3.48 -5.65 -7.28
N GLY A 59 -4.53 -6.42 -7.04
CA GLY A 59 -5.89 -5.92 -6.93
C GLY A 59 -6.45 -6.22 -5.56
N PHE A 60 -6.90 -5.18 -4.85
CA PHE A 60 -7.55 -5.37 -3.56
C PHE A 60 -9.07 -5.57 -3.72
N PRO A 61 -9.66 -6.54 -3.00
CA PRO A 61 -11.10 -6.70 -2.99
C PRO A 61 -11.79 -5.52 -2.27
N LYS A 62 -13.08 -5.35 -2.54
CA LYS A 62 -13.92 -4.45 -1.74
C LYS A 62 -14.20 -5.09 -0.38
N PRO A 63 -14.32 -4.29 0.70
CA PRO A 63 -14.66 -4.79 2.03
C PRO A 63 -16.04 -5.47 2.04
N PRO A 64 -16.45 -6.17 3.12
CA PRO A 64 -17.80 -6.73 3.27
C PRO A 64 -18.92 -5.68 3.15
N MET A 65 -20.14 -6.11 2.78
CA MET A 65 -21.31 -5.23 2.71
C MET A 65 -21.51 -4.62 4.11
N PHE A 66 -21.67 -3.30 4.22
CA PHE A 66 -21.70 -2.49 5.47
C PHE A 66 -20.35 -2.07 6.10
N GLN A 67 -19.20 -2.51 5.59
CA GLN A 67 -17.90 -2.01 6.06
C GLN A 67 -17.29 -0.98 5.10
N ARG A 68 -16.51 -0.05 5.66
CA ARG A 68 -15.69 0.91 4.89
C ARG A 68 -14.23 0.48 4.98
N GLY A 69 -13.59 0.47 3.82
CA GLY A 69 -12.20 0.14 3.62
C GLY A 69 -11.26 1.31 3.90
N TYR A 70 -10.06 1.21 3.32
CA TYR A 70 -9.15 2.32 3.16
C TYR A 70 -9.44 3.12 1.89
N ASP A 71 -9.04 4.38 1.90
CA ASP A 71 -9.08 5.23 0.72
C ASP A 71 -8.20 4.63 -0.39
N GLU A 72 -8.78 4.43 -1.57
CA GLU A 72 -8.10 3.79 -2.71
C GLU A 72 -6.95 4.67 -3.21
N ASP A 73 -7.16 5.99 -3.26
CA ASP A 73 -6.20 6.94 -3.80
C ASP A 73 -4.97 7.06 -2.88
N GLU A 74 -5.15 7.01 -1.56
CA GLU A 74 -4.03 7.00 -0.60
C GLU A 74 -3.23 5.67 -0.64
N VAL A 75 -3.91 4.53 -0.79
CA VAL A 75 -3.24 3.22 -0.91
C VAL A 75 -2.43 3.16 -2.21
N ASP A 76 -3.02 3.56 -3.33
CA ASP A 76 -2.37 3.52 -4.63
C ASP A 76 -1.14 4.45 -4.67
N ALA A 77 -1.22 5.63 -4.05
CA ALA A 77 -0.08 6.55 -3.93
C ALA A 77 1.10 5.94 -3.13
N LEU A 78 0.82 5.16 -2.09
CA LEU A 78 1.87 4.44 -1.36
C LEU A 78 2.48 3.33 -2.24
N LEU A 79 1.65 2.57 -2.97
CA LEU A 79 2.13 1.52 -3.86
C LEU A 79 3.03 2.06 -4.97
N ASP A 80 2.72 3.23 -5.52
CA ASP A 80 3.59 3.92 -6.49
C ASP A 80 4.97 4.24 -5.89
N ALA A 81 5.02 4.70 -4.64
CA ALA A 81 6.29 4.95 -3.94
C ALA A 81 7.08 3.66 -3.65
N VAL A 82 6.39 2.57 -3.30
CA VAL A 82 6.99 1.24 -3.13
C VAL A 82 7.62 0.77 -4.43
N VAL A 83 6.87 0.85 -5.53
CA VAL A 83 7.33 0.47 -6.88
C VAL A 83 8.58 1.25 -7.26
N ALA A 84 8.54 2.58 -7.12
CA ALA A 84 9.69 3.43 -7.40
C ALA A 84 10.92 3.04 -6.57
N THR A 85 10.71 2.58 -5.33
CA THR A 85 11.79 2.13 -4.44
C THR A 85 12.37 0.76 -4.86
N LEU A 86 11.54 -0.15 -5.36
CA LEU A 86 11.96 -1.50 -5.78
C LEU A 86 12.72 -1.52 -7.12
N GLU A 87 12.65 -0.43 -7.89
CA GLU A 87 13.30 -0.29 -9.21
C GLU A 87 14.62 0.48 -9.18
N LEU A 88 15.04 0.94 -7.99
CA LEU A 88 16.36 1.52 -7.76
C LEU A 88 17.45 0.44 -7.78
#